data_AF-A0A9X1W202-F1
#
_entry.id   AF-A0A9X1W202-F1
#
_cell.length_a   1.000
_cell.length_b   1.000
_cell.length_c   1.000
_cell.angle_alpha   90.00
_cell.angle_beta   90.00
_cell.angle_gamma   90.00
#
_symmetry.space_group_name_H-M   'P 1'
#
loop_
_entity.id
_entity.type
_entity.pdbx_description
1 polymer ?
#
loop_
_entity_poly.entity_id
_entity_poly.type
_entity_poly.pdbx_seq_one_letter_code
_entity_poly.pdbx_strand_id
1 'polypeptide(L)'
;MNGAAPAVRWRPLAALGAAVVLAHLALLRAVPPAPDGRAPPALRQFITRSIEIKPAAPAPAPPAAPPAARPAPRPPRSSVSDANTPQVQVQRSFSAIDSIASEVPPPAAEAVAAAPVPPAAPPVDAARTTAFSIPGSVRLGYSVNGESRKQSYNVRSELLWLQDGSSYDARLEVSAFLMGSRTQSSAGRITAEGLAPTRFGDKQRSEQAAHFERDKGKVVFSANTPDAPLLAGAQDRLSVFLQLGAMIAGDPARYPAGTALSMQTVGAREADVWLFTVEGEEPLSLPAGTMPALKLVRSPRREFDQKVELWLAPSLGYLPVRLKLTQSNGDFADQQLRSVEKP
;
A
#
# COMPACT_ATOMS: atom_id res chain seq x y z
N MET A 1 47.40 -53.04 -10.33
CA MET A 1 48.46 -52.01 -10.34
C MET A 1 47.81 -50.65 -10.13
N ASN A 2 48.35 -49.89 -9.18
CA ASN A 2 47.78 -48.67 -8.57
C ASN A 2 47.64 -47.50 -9.54
N GLY A 3 46.49 -46.81 -9.51
CA GLY A 3 46.31 -45.47 -10.09
C GLY A 3 46.25 -44.41 -9.00
N ALA A 4 47.33 -43.66 -8.81
CA ALA A 4 47.38 -42.54 -7.86
C ALA A 4 46.74 -41.28 -8.48
N ALA A 5 45.85 -40.62 -7.73
CA ALA A 5 45.22 -39.36 -8.11
C ALA A 5 46.24 -38.18 -8.04
N PRO A 6 46.15 -37.17 -8.94
CA PRO A 6 47.08 -36.06 -8.94
C PRO A 6 46.85 -35.14 -7.74
N ALA A 7 47.92 -34.90 -6.97
CA ALA A 7 47.92 -33.94 -5.86
C ALA A 7 47.68 -32.52 -6.37
N VAL A 8 46.61 -31.87 -5.89
CA VAL A 8 46.33 -30.45 -6.12
C VAL A 8 47.54 -29.64 -5.66
N ARG A 9 48.01 -28.67 -6.46
CA ARG A 9 49.13 -27.81 -6.09
C ARG A 9 48.59 -26.59 -5.34
N TRP A 10 48.81 -26.51 -4.02
CA TRP A 10 48.21 -25.48 -3.14
C TRP A 10 48.94 -24.15 -3.18
N ARG A 11 50.20 -24.17 -3.64
CA ARG A 11 51.08 -23.00 -3.78
C ARG A 11 50.49 -21.85 -4.62
N PRO A 12 49.90 -22.07 -5.81
CA PRO A 12 49.25 -21.00 -6.57
C PRO A 12 48.02 -20.40 -5.86
N LEU A 13 47.24 -21.22 -5.13
CA LEU A 13 46.09 -20.73 -4.37
C LEU A 13 46.51 -19.88 -3.16
N ALA A 14 47.57 -20.30 -2.47
CA ALA A 14 48.16 -19.51 -1.38
C ALA A 14 48.76 -18.18 -1.88
N ALA A 15 49.42 -18.20 -3.05
CA ALA A 15 49.95 -16.98 -3.67
C ALA A 15 48.85 -16.00 -4.09
N LEU A 16 47.74 -16.51 -4.65
CA LEU A 16 46.57 -15.70 -4.99
C LEU A 16 45.93 -15.10 -3.73
N GLY A 17 45.77 -15.90 -2.67
CA GLY A 17 45.25 -15.42 -1.38
C GLY A 17 46.11 -14.29 -0.79
N ALA A 18 47.43 -14.46 -0.79
CA ALA A 18 48.36 -13.43 -0.32
C ALA A 18 48.28 -12.14 -1.16
N ALA A 19 48.16 -12.26 -2.50
CA ALA A 19 48.02 -11.11 -3.38
C ALA A 19 46.71 -10.33 -3.12
N VAL A 20 45.60 -11.03 -2.88
CA VAL A 20 44.31 -10.41 -2.56
C VAL A 20 44.35 -9.67 -1.22
N VAL A 21 45.01 -10.25 -0.20
CA VAL A 21 45.18 -9.60 1.10
C VAL A 21 46.05 -8.35 0.99
N LEU A 22 47.16 -8.41 0.23
CA LEU A 22 48.01 -7.24 -0.01
C LEU A 22 47.27 -6.13 -0.78
N ALA A 23 46.41 -6.48 -1.74
CA ALA A 23 45.58 -5.51 -2.45
C ALA A 23 44.58 -4.82 -1.51
N HIS A 24 43.94 -5.55 -0.60
CA HIS A 24 43.03 -4.96 0.39
C HIS A 24 43.76 -4.04 1.37
N LEU A 25 44.96 -4.43 1.82
CA LEU A 25 45.78 -3.60 2.71
C LEU A 25 46.28 -2.33 2.02
N ALA A 26 46.62 -2.39 0.73
CA ALA A 26 46.97 -1.22 -0.06
C ALA A 26 45.77 -0.27 -0.24
N LEU A 27 44.57 -0.81 -0.49
CA LEU A 27 43.34 -0.01 -0.62
C LEU A 27 42.98 0.69 0.70
N LEU A 28 43.12 0.00 1.85
CA LEU A 28 42.88 0.58 3.17
C LEU A 28 43.86 1.70 3.52
N ARG A 29 45.10 1.65 2.99
CA ARG A 29 46.09 2.73 3.17
C ARG A 29 45.94 3.88 2.18
N ALA A 30 45.19 3.69 1.10
CA ALA A 30 44.93 4.72 0.09
C ALA A 30 43.69 5.58 0.41
N VAL A 31 42.97 5.30 1.50
CA VAL A 31 41.87 6.16 1.97
C VAL A 31 42.48 7.41 2.63
N PRO A 32 42.32 8.61 2.06
CA PRO A 32 42.77 9.82 2.72
C PRO A 32 41.97 10.03 4.01
N PRO A 33 42.58 10.53 5.10
CA PRO A 33 41.82 10.95 6.26
C PRO A 33 40.81 12.01 5.85
N ALA A 34 39.57 11.86 6.32
CA ALA A 34 38.52 12.84 6.07
C ALA A 34 38.97 14.22 6.57
N PRO A 35 38.66 15.32 5.86
CA PRO A 35 38.98 16.65 6.34
C PRO A 35 38.19 16.91 7.64
N ASP A 36 38.92 16.99 8.75
CA ASP A 36 38.42 17.44 10.05
C ASP A 36 37.96 18.90 9.94
N GLY A 37 36.66 19.10 9.76
CA GLY A 37 36.14 20.43 9.46
C GLY A 37 34.65 20.63 9.66
N ARG A 38 33.96 19.78 10.43
CA ARG A 38 32.60 20.09 10.86
C ARG A 38 32.49 19.99 12.37
N ALA A 39 32.57 21.17 12.99
CA ALA A 39 32.21 21.35 14.39
C ALA A 39 30.83 20.70 14.66
N PRO A 40 30.64 20.08 15.84
CA PRO A 40 29.32 19.61 16.23
C PRO A 40 28.33 20.77 16.15
N PRO A 41 27.08 20.54 15.70
CA PRO A 41 26.08 21.60 15.69
C PRO A 41 25.94 22.11 17.13
N ALA A 42 26.29 23.38 17.34
CA ALA A 42 26.03 24.05 18.60
C ALA A 42 24.54 23.91 18.91
N LEU A 43 24.22 23.35 20.08
CA LEU A 43 22.88 23.30 20.62
C LEU A 43 22.34 24.73 20.61
N ARG A 44 21.46 25.04 19.65
CA ARG A 44 20.74 26.31 19.62
C ARG A 44 19.84 26.31 20.85
N GLN A 45 20.26 27.07 21.86
CA GLN A 45 19.42 27.42 22.98
C GLN A 45 18.13 28.03 22.42
N PHE A 46 17.00 27.42 22.76
CA PHE A 46 15.68 27.98 22.47
C PHE A 46 15.54 29.30 23.22
N ILE A 47 15.73 30.42 22.52
CA ILE A 47 15.35 31.74 23.02
C ILE A 47 13.87 31.93 22.69
N THR A 48 12.99 31.69 23.66
CA THR A 48 11.61 32.18 23.62
C THR A 48 11.62 33.70 23.72
N ARG A 49 11.51 34.40 22.58
CA ARG A 49 11.03 35.79 22.59
C ARG A 49 9.52 35.74 22.80
N SER A 50 9.08 36.13 23.99
CA SER A 50 7.69 36.51 24.25
C SER A 50 7.34 37.68 23.33
N ILE A 51 6.45 37.45 22.37
CA ILE A 51 5.82 38.52 21.61
C ILE A 51 4.71 39.07 22.52
N GLU A 52 4.98 40.20 23.16
CA GLU A 52 3.93 40.97 23.82
C GLU A 52 3.07 41.63 22.74
N ILE A 53 1.88 41.10 22.52
CA ILE A 53 0.90 41.65 21.57
C ILE A 53 0.33 42.91 22.22
N LYS A 54 0.84 44.07 21.81
CA LYS A 54 0.23 45.37 22.09
C LYS A 54 -1.18 45.39 21.48
N PRO A 55 -2.25 45.67 22.26
CA PRO A 55 -3.60 45.79 21.71
C PRO A 55 -3.64 46.89 20.64
N ALA A 56 -4.15 46.55 19.45
CA ALA A 56 -4.37 47.52 18.39
C ALA A 56 -5.51 48.47 18.79
N ALA A 57 -5.24 49.77 18.77
CA ALA A 57 -6.27 50.80 18.84
C ALA A 57 -7.19 50.69 17.61
N PRO A 58 -8.52 50.94 17.76
CA PRO A 58 -9.45 50.83 16.65
C PRO A 58 -9.17 51.92 15.61
N ALA A 59 -8.96 51.52 14.35
CA ALA A 59 -8.83 52.44 13.23
C ALA A 59 -10.21 52.98 12.82
N PRO A 60 -10.32 54.24 12.33
CA PRO A 60 -11.59 54.85 12.00
C PRO A 60 -12.20 54.26 10.72
N ALA A 61 -13.54 54.25 10.67
CA ALA A 61 -14.30 53.76 9.52
C ALA A 61 -14.05 54.61 8.25
N PRO A 62 -13.94 53.98 7.06
CA PRO A 62 -13.81 54.70 5.80
C PRO A 62 -15.15 55.36 5.39
N PRO A 63 -15.12 56.58 4.82
CA PRO A 63 -16.31 57.25 4.30
C PRO A 63 -16.80 56.61 3.00
N ALA A 64 -18.12 56.67 2.79
CA ALA A 64 -18.83 56.05 1.67
C ALA A 64 -19.02 56.96 0.44
N ALA A 65 -19.31 56.28 -0.69
CA ALA A 65 -19.93 56.72 -1.95
C ALA A 65 -18.99 57.33 -3.03
N PRO A 66 -19.26 57.21 -4.36
CA PRO A 66 -20.56 56.99 -5.05
C PRO A 66 -20.60 55.87 -6.14
N PRO A 67 -21.78 55.59 -6.74
CA PRO A 67 -22.02 54.45 -7.63
C PRO A 67 -21.52 54.61 -9.08
N ALA A 68 -21.48 53.45 -9.75
CA ALA A 68 -20.81 53.13 -11.01
C ALA A 68 -21.19 53.94 -12.27
N ALA A 69 -20.19 54.21 -13.10
CA ALA A 69 -20.34 54.61 -14.49
C ALA A 69 -20.38 53.37 -15.40
N ARG A 70 -21.38 53.34 -16.29
CA ARG A 70 -21.67 52.29 -17.27
C ARG A 70 -20.61 52.26 -18.40
N PRO A 71 -20.07 51.10 -18.82
CA PRO A 71 -19.24 51.03 -20.03
C PRO A 71 -20.11 50.97 -21.30
N ALA A 72 -19.72 51.76 -22.31
CA ALA A 72 -20.26 51.75 -23.67
C ALA A 72 -19.72 50.55 -24.49
N PRO A 73 -20.44 50.09 -25.54
CA PRO A 73 -20.11 48.87 -26.28
C PRO A 73 -18.97 49.10 -27.29
N ARG A 74 -18.10 48.10 -27.48
CA ARG A 74 -17.06 48.06 -28.52
C ARG A 74 -17.44 47.01 -29.60
N PRO A 75 -17.24 47.30 -30.91
CA PRO A 75 -17.75 46.49 -32.03
C PRO A 75 -16.88 45.24 -32.35
N PRO A 76 -17.37 44.33 -33.21
CA PRO A 76 -16.78 43.01 -33.38
C PRO A 76 -15.56 43.04 -34.31
N ARG A 77 -14.66 42.06 -34.15
CA ARG A 77 -13.71 41.67 -35.19
C ARG A 77 -13.83 40.18 -35.47
N SER A 78 -14.08 39.90 -36.74
CA SER A 78 -14.11 38.57 -37.35
C SER A 78 -12.73 38.16 -37.84
N SER A 79 -12.55 36.83 -37.97
CA SER A 79 -11.69 36.12 -38.94
C SER A 79 -10.17 36.24 -38.72
N VAL A 80 -9.31 35.24 -38.94
CA VAL A 80 -9.36 33.90 -39.58
C VAL A 80 -8.09 33.13 -39.16
N SER A 81 -8.16 31.79 -39.23
CA SER A 81 -7.15 30.84 -39.76
C SER A 81 -5.64 31.09 -39.50
N ASP A 82 -4.90 30.11 -38.97
CA ASP A 82 -4.47 28.93 -39.72
C ASP A 82 -3.61 27.97 -38.89
N ALA A 83 -3.55 26.75 -39.42
CA ALA A 83 -2.80 25.60 -38.95
C ALA A 83 -1.31 25.86 -38.80
N ASN A 84 -0.69 25.27 -37.77
CA ASN A 84 0.66 24.74 -37.93
C ASN A 84 0.88 23.52 -37.02
N THR A 85 1.10 22.38 -37.66
CA THR A 85 1.47 21.11 -37.07
C THR A 85 2.99 21.01 -37.02
N PRO A 86 3.63 20.77 -35.86
CA PRO A 86 4.98 20.23 -35.84
C PRO A 86 4.92 18.70 -35.75
N GLN A 87 5.39 18.03 -36.80
CA GLN A 87 5.84 16.64 -36.70
C GLN A 87 7.07 16.58 -35.78
N VAL A 88 6.99 15.76 -34.73
CA VAL A 88 8.17 15.36 -33.97
C VAL A 88 8.35 13.85 -34.13
N GLN A 89 9.47 13.50 -34.76
CA GLN A 89 9.96 12.14 -34.92
C GLN A 89 10.21 11.51 -33.54
N VAL A 90 9.51 10.41 -33.26
CA VAL A 90 9.77 9.58 -32.08
C VAL A 90 10.93 8.64 -32.40
N GLN A 91 12.09 9.01 -31.89
CA GLN A 91 13.24 8.13 -31.76
C GLN A 91 12.94 7.16 -30.60
N ARG A 92 12.80 5.87 -30.93
CA ARG A 92 12.46 4.80 -29.99
C ARG A 92 13.53 4.65 -28.91
N SER A 93 13.11 4.76 -27.65
CA SER A 93 13.75 4.11 -26.51
C SER A 93 12.67 3.47 -25.64
N PHE A 94 12.81 2.16 -25.43
CA PHE A 94 11.86 1.30 -24.72
C PHE A 94 11.96 1.51 -23.20
N SER A 95 10.84 1.76 -22.52
CA SER A 95 10.53 1.27 -21.16
C SER A 95 9.04 1.44 -20.89
N ALA A 96 8.39 0.32 -20.60
CA ALA A 96 6.96 0.07 -20.79
C ALA A 96 6.06 0.65 -19.69
N ILE A 97 5.17 1.55 -20.09
CA ILE A 97 3.79 1.71 -19.60
C ILE A 97 3.00 2.30 -20.76
N ASP A 98 1.99 1.59 -21.24
CA ASP A 98 0.86 2.07 -22.04
C ASP A 98 0.01 0.83 -22.44
N SER A 99 -1.31 0.85 -22.63
CA SER A 99 -2.24 1.96 -22.82
C SER A 99 -3.69 1.43 -22.94
N ILE A 100 -4.63 2.25 -22.45
CA ILE A 100 -6.00 2.60 -22.93
C ILE A 100 -7.13 1.59 -23.20
N ALA A 101 -8.30 2.12 -22.78
CA ALA A 101 -9.66 1.72 -23.02
C ALA A 101 -10.11 1.81 -24.49
N SER A 102 -11.07 0.97 -24.84
CA SER A 102 -12.05 1.23 -25.89
C SER A 102 -13.41 0.66 -25.52
N GLU A 103 -14.40 1.40 -26.02
CA GLU A 103 -15.84 1.43 -25.81
C GLU A 103 -16.55 0.14 -26.25
N VAL A 104 -17.52 -0.34 -25.45
CA VAL A 104 -18.38 -1.50 -25.77
C VAL A 104 -19.76 -0.98 -26.21
N PRO A 105 -20.27 -1.33 -27.40
CA PRO A 105 -21.63 -1.02 -27.80
C PRO A 105 -22.64 -1.98 -27.11
N PRO A 106 -23.91 -1.56 -26.93
CA PRO A 106 -24.93 -2.39 -26.26
C PRO A 106 -25.33 -3.62 -27.10
N PRO A 107 -25.72 -4.74 -26.46
CA PRO A 107 -26.04 -5.98 -27.16
C PRO A 107 -27.42 -5.93 -27.85
N ALA A 108 -27.50 -6.61 -29.00
CA ALA A 108 -28.74 -6.91 -29.69
C ALA A 108 -29.59 -7.91 -28.89
N ALA A 109 -30.90 -7.67 -28.88
CA ALA A 109 -31.89 -8.46 -28.18
C ALA A 109 -32.20 -9.76 -28.94
N GLU A 110 -31.93 -10.91 -28.31
CA GLU A 110 -32.56 -12.18 -28.64
C GLU A 110 -33.57 -12.54 -27.54
N ALA A 111 -34.83 -12.66 -27.95
CA ALA A 111 -35.94 -13.05 -27.09
C ALA A 111 -35.86 -14.55 -26.80
N VAL A 112 -35.65 -14.91 -25.53
CA VAL A 112 -35.80 -16.29 -25.05
C VAL A 112 -37.01 -16.36 -24.12
N ALA A 113 -37.89 -17.30 -24.44
CA ALA A 113 -39.19 -17.51 -23.83
C ALA A 113 -39.14 -17.70 -22.31
N ALA A 114 -40.14 -17.14 -21.63
CA ALA A 114 -40.32 -17.18 -20.19
C ALA A 114 -40.62 -18.60 -19.67
N ALA A 115 -39.73 -19.11 -18.81
CA ALA A 115 -40.02 -20.22 -17.90
C ALA A 115 -40.42 -19.66 -16.51
N PRO A 116 -41.24 -20.36 -15.71
CA PRO A 116 -41.84 -19.80 -14.51
C PRO A 116 -40.79 -19.57 -13.41
N VAL A 117 -40.84 -18.39 -12.80
CA VAL A 117 -39.98 -17.98 -11.69
C VAL A 117 -40.49 -18.68 -10.40
N PRO A 118 -39.65 -19.46 -9.68
CA PRO A 118 -40.02 -19.94 -8.35
C PRO A 118 -40.11 -18.76 -7.36
N PRO A 119 -40.95 -18.85 -6.31
CA PRO A 119 -41.19 -17.74 -5.40
C PRO A 119 -39.90 -17.26 -4.73
N ALA A 120 -39.70 -15.95 -4.77
CA ALA A 120 -38.58 -15.26 -4.14
C ALA A 120 -38.52 -15.60 -2.65
N ALA A 121 -37.35 -16.07 -2.21
CA ALA A 121 -37.04 -16.18 -0.79
C ALA A 121 -37.18 -14.79 -0.12
N PRO A 122 -37.64 -14.73 1.14
CA PRO A 122 -37.82 -13.47 1.84
C PRO A 122 -36.48 -12.71 1.96
N PRO A 123 -36.49 -11.37 1.96
CA PRO A 123 -35.29 -10.57 2.13
C PRO A 123 -34.68 -10.88 3.50
N VAL A 124 -33.48 -11.45 3.51
CA VAL A 124 -32.67 -11.59 4.71
C VAL A 124 -32.15 -10.21 5.12
N ASP A 125 -32.79 -9.62 6.12
CA ASP A 125 -32.27 -8.64 7.08
C ASP A 125 -31.09 -7.78 6.61
N ALA A 126 -31.39 -6.75 5.80
CA ALA A 126 -30.48 -5.63 5.58
C ALA A 126 -30.52 -4.69 6.80
N ALA A 127 -29.82 -5.03 7.89
CA ALA A 127 -29.27 -4.10 8.92
C ALA A 127 -28.92 -4.79 10.26
N ARG A 128 -28.15 -5.89 10.26
CA ARG A 128 -27.37 -6.22 11.46
C ARG A 128 -26.06 -5.46 11.40
N THR A 129 -25.91 -4.44 12.25
CA THR A 129 -24.66 -3.70 12.46
C THR A 129 -23.52 -4.72 12.57
N THR A 130 -22.53 -4.61 11.70
CA THR A 130 -21.33 -5.45 11.80
C THR A 130 -20.64 -5.11 13.10
N ALA A 131 -20.51 -6.08 14.01
CA ALA A 131 -19.68 -5.91 15.19
C ALA A 131 -18.21 -5.99 14.75
N PHE A 132 -17.39 -5.09 15.28
CA PHE A 132 -15.95 -5.06 15.03
C PHE A 132 -15.21 -5.26 16.34
N SER A 133 -14.17 -6.10 16.32
CA SER A 133 -13.23 -6.24 17.43
C SER A 133 -11.82 -5.92 16.94
N ILE A 134 -11.36 -4.69 17.18
CA ILE A 134 -10.05 -4.22 16.76
C ILE A 134 -8.96 -4.83 17.67
N PRO A 135 -7.90 -5.46 17.13
CA PRO A 135 -6.83 -5.99 17.96
C PRO A 135 -6.07 -4.89 18.71
N GLY A 136 -5.55 -5.23 19.89
CA GLY A 136 -4.61 -4.36 20.61
C GLY A 136 -3.32 -4.13 19.81
N SER A 137 -2.57 -3.08 20.18
CA SER A 137 -1.29 -2.76 19.54
C SER A 137 -0.31 -3.93 19.63
N VAL A 138 0.36 -4.23 18.51
CA VAL A 138 1.21 -5.42 18.35
C VAL A 138 2.29 -5.20 17.30
N ARG A 139 3.42 -5.87 17.46
CA ARG A 139 4.47 -6.01 16.45
C ARG A 139 4.51 -7.45 15.95
N LEU A 140 4.30 -7.64 14.65
CA LEU A 140 4.36 -8.94 14.00
C LEU A 140 5.59 -9.02 13.11
N GLY A 141 6.47 -9.98 13.38
CA GLY A 141 7.60 -10.30 12.54
C GLY A 141 7.26 -11.43 11.58
N TYR A 142 7.66 -11.32 10.31
CA TYR A 142 7.43 -12.34 9.28
C TYR A 142 8.74 -12.80 8.62
N SER A 143 8.73 -14.07 8.20
CA SER A 143 9.63 -14.56 7.15
C SER A 143 8.89 -14.47 5.82
N VAL A 144 9.53 -13.88 4.81
CA VAL A 144 8.94 -13.72 3.48
C VAL A 144 9.70 -14.59 2.49
N ASN A 145 9.01 -15.55 1.90
CA ASN A 145 9.51 -16.34 0.76
C ASN A 145 8.83 -15.81 -0.50
N GLY A 146 9.59 -15.56 -1.55
CA GLY A 146 8.98 -15.10 -2.80
C GLY A 146 9.76 -15.49 -4.02
N GLU A 147 9.13 -15.24 -5.16
CA GLU A 147 9.72 -15.37 -6.48
C GLU A 147 9.50 -14.06 -7.24
N SER A 148 10.56 -13.58 -7.88
CA SER A 148 10.52 -12.40 -8.74
C SER A 148 11.37 -12.68 -9.97
N ARG A 149 10.77 -12.61 -11.16
CA ARG A 149 11.45 -12.88 -12.43
C ARG A 149 12.15 -14.25 -12.43
N LYS A 150 11.49 -15.28 -11.90
CA LYS A 150 12.01 -16.65 -11.75
C LYS A 150 13.18 -16.79 -10.77
N GLN A 151 13.47 -15.77 -9.97
CA GLN A 151 14.48 -15.81 -8.92
C GLN A 151 13.82 -15.86 -7.56
N SER A 152 14.09 -16.90 -6.78
CA SER A 152 13.62 -16.98 -5.40
C SER A 152 14.39 -16.01 -4.50
N TYR A 153 13.69 -15.41 -3.55
CA TYR A 153 14.27 -14.58 -2.50
C TYR A 153 13.66 -14.92 -1.15
N ASN A 154 14.44 -14.70 -0.09
CA ASN A 154 13.95 -14.74 1.28
C ASN A 154 14.37 -13.47 2.01
N VAL A 155 13.40 -12.81 2.62
CA VAL A 155 13.61 -11.56 3.36
C VAL A 155 12.79 -11.57 4.64
N ARG A 156 12.97 -10.54 5.47
CA ARG A 156 12.15 -10.32 6.66
C ARG A 156 11.24 -9.12 6.42
N SER A 157 10.06 -9.19 7.00
CA SER A 157 9.17 -8.05 7.12
C SER A 157 8.63 -7.90 8.53
N GLU A 158 8.19 -6.70 8.85
CA GLU A 158 7.59 -6.35 10.13
C GLU A 158 6.32 -5.55 9.90
N LEU A 159 5.23 -5.95 10.56
CA LEU A 159 4.03 -5.14 10.71
C LEU A 159 3.99 -4.57 12.12
N LEU A 160 4.09 -3.25 12.24
CA LEU A 160 3.79 -2.53 13.47
C LEU A 160 2.35 -2.01 13.40
N TRP A 161 1.51 -2.48 14.31
CA TRP A 161 0.12 -2.04 14.49
C TRP A 161 0.00 -1.31 15.83
N LEU A 162 -0.44 -0.06 15.79
CA LEU A 162 -0.64 0.80 16.95
C LEU A 162 -2.06 1.35 16.93
N GLN A 163 -2.71 1.41 18.08
CA GLN A 163 -4.01 2.07 18.25
C GLN A 163 -4.25 2.50 19.70
N ASP A 164 -5.11 3.51 19.87
CA ASP A 164 -5.50 4.08 21.17
C ASP A 164 -7.02 3.96 21.47
N GLY A 165 -7.75 3.22 20.64
CA GLY A 165 -9.21 3.06 20.67
C GLY A 165 -9.97 4.08 19.82
N SER A 166 -9.32 5.15 19.37
CA SER A 166 -9.91 6.24 18.58
C SER A 166 -9.18 6.51 17.25
N SER A 167 -7.88 6.21 17.22
CA SER A 167 -6.98 6.39 16.10
C SER A 167 -6.06 5.16 15.97
N TYR A 168 -5.50 4.98 14.79
CA TYR A 168 -4.56 3.90 14.53
C TYR A 168 -3.44 4.32 13.57
N ASP A 169 -2.31 3.62 13.69
CA ASP A 169 -1.19 3.64 12.76
C ASP A 169 -0.75 2.20 12.46
N ALA A 170 -0.67 1.86 11.18
CA ALA A 170 -0.14 0.59 10.68
C ALA A 170 1.07 0.86 9.79
N ARG A 171 2.16 0.10 9.98
CA ARG A 171 3.37 0.18 9.16
C ARG A 171 3.86 -1.22 8.83
N LEU A 172 3.86 -1.57 7.55
CA LEU A 172 4.47 -2.80 7.03
C LEU A 172 5.79 -2.46 6.34
N GLU A 173 6.90 -2.96 6.86
CA GLU A 173 8.22 -2.76 6.28
C GLU A 173 8.81 -4.09 5.81
N VAL A 174 9.23 -4.13 4.55
CA VAL A 174 9.98 -5.25 3.97
C VAL A 174 11.39 -4.76 3.68
N SER A 175 12.39 -5.38 4.28
CA SER A 175 13.79 -4.98 4.14
C SER A 175 14.63 -6.12 3.57
N ALA A 176 15.45 -5.81 2.56
CA ALA A 176 16.37 -6.74 1.94
C ALA A 176 17.79 -6.18 2.03
N PHE A 177 18.74 -6.99 2.54
CA PHE A 177 20.14 -6.58 2.65
C PHE A 177 20.69 -6.19 1.26
N LEU A 178 21.26 -4.99 1.15
CA LEU A 178 21.77 -4.37 -0.09
C LEU A 178 20.72 -4.00 -1.17
N MET A 179 19.45 -4.41 -1.05
CA MET A 179 18.38 -4.05 -2.00
C MET A 179 17.43 -2.95 -1.50
N GLY A 180 17.64 -2.45 -0.28
CA GLY A 180 16.85 -1.38 0.34
C GLY A 180 15.59 -1.90 1.04
N SER A 181 14.67 -0.99 1.34
CA SER A 181 13.39 -1.33 1.96
C SER A 181 12.20 -0.79 1.15
N ARG A 182 11.07 -1.44 1.32
CA ARG A 182 9.75 -0.93 0.94
C ARG A 182 8.90 -0.85 2.20
N THR A 183 8.22 0.27 2.38
CA THR A 183 7.31 0.49 3.49
C THR A 183 5.94 0.84 2.96
N GLN A 184 4.91 0.16 3.45
CA GLN A 184 3.53 0.63 3.37
C GLN A 184 3.09 1.16 4.73
N SER A 185 2.35 2.26 4.74
CA SER A 185 1.76 2.83 5.94
C SER A 185 0.29 3.15 5.73
N SER A 186 -0.49 2.97 6.79
CA SER A 186 -1.90 3.36 6.86
C SER A 186 -2.14 4.04 8.19
N ALA A 187 -2.80 5.19 8.17
CA ALA A 187 -3.20 5.90 9.37
C ALA A 187 -4.65 6.33 9.25
N GLY A 188 -5.36 6.37 10.38
CA GLY A 188 -6.78 6.70 10.35
C GLY A 188 -7.45 6.73 11.71
N ARG A 189 -8.79 6.71 11.66
CA ARG A 189 -9.66 6.67 12.84
C ARG A 189 -10.22 5.28 13.04
N ILE A 190 -10.58 4.98 14.27
CA ILE A 190 -11.41 3.83 14.63
C ILE A 190 -12.84 4.35 14.83
N THR A 191 -13.78 3.73 14.14
CA THR A 191 -15.19 4.12 14.06
C THR A 191 -16.08 2.93 14.42
N ALA A 192 -17.40 3.15 14.49
CA ALA A 192 -18.35 2.06 14.68
C ALA A 192 -18.31 1.04 13.52
N GLU A 193 -17.87 1.47 12.34
CA GLU A 193 -17.69 0.67 11.13
C GLU A 193 -16.29 0.06 11.00
N GLY A 194 -15.48 0.12 12.06
CA GLY A 194 -14.10 -0.36 12.08
C GLY A 194 -13.09 0.72 11.67
N LEU A 195 -12.08 0.34 10.90
CA LEU A 195 -11.02 1.23 10.46
C LEU A 195 -11.52 2.21 9.41
N ALA A 196 -11.19 3.50 9.58
CA ALA A 196 -11.46 4.56 8.62
C ALA A 196 -10.14 5.24 8.26
N PRO A 197 -9.42 4.75 7.23
CA PRO A 197 -8.16 5.36 6.80
C PRO A 197 -8.36 6.82 6.41
N THR A 198 -7.40 7.65 6.76
CA THR A 198 -7.27 9.04 6.30
C THR A 198 -6.10 9.18 5.31
N ARG A 199 -5.09 8.31 5.44
CA ARG A 199 -3.91 8.28 4.59
C ARG A 199 -3.40 6.86 4.38
N PHE A 200 -3.01 6.56 3.14
CA PHE A 200 -2.17 5.43 2.78
C PHE A 200 -0.87 5.93 2.14
N GLY A 201 0.26 5.29 2.45
CA GLY A 201 1.56 5.57 1.85
C GLY A 201 2.27 4.29 1.40
N ASP A 202 2.97 4.35 0.27
CA ASP A 202 3.84 3.30 -0.25
C ASP A 202 5.18 3.91 -0.66
N LYS A 203 6.22 3.59 0.10
CA LYS A 203 7.55 4.17 -0.03
C LYS A 203 8.55 3.07 -0.37
N GLN A 204 9.29 3.26 -1.46
CA GLN A 204 10.46 2.44 -1.78
C GLN A 204 11.68 3.34 -1.99
N ARG A 205 11.75 4.01 -3.15
CA ARG A 205 12.72 5.10 -3.39
C ARG A 205 12.11 6.47 -3.10
N SER A 206 10.93 6.70 -3.65
CA SER A 206 10.04 7.81 -3.34
C SER A 206 8.75 7.27 -2.72
N GLU A 207 8.01 8.15 -2.04
CA GLU A 207 6.70 7.85 -1.47
C GLU A 207 5.59 8.26 -2.42
N GLN A 208 4.61 7.38 -2.59
CA GLN A 208 3.33 7.69 -3.19
C GLN A 208 2.22 7.43 -2.18
N ALA A 209 1.15 8.18 -2.26
CA ALA A 209 0.12 8.17 -1.25
C ALA A 209 -1.28 8.38 -1.80
N ALA A 210 -2.25 7.92 -1.02
CA ALA A 210 -3.65 8.24 -1.19
C ALA A 210 -4.18 8.94 0.06
N HIS A 211 -5.01 9.96 -0.13
CA HIS A 211 -5.68 10.71 0.92
C HIS A 211 -7.18 10.49 0.82
N PHE A 212 -7.80 10.11 1.93
CA PHE A 212 -9.22 9.80 2.01
C PHE A 212 -9.96 11.06 2.47
N GLU A 213 -10.40 11.89 1.53
CA GLU A 213 -11.13 13.14 1.81
C GLU A 213 -12.61 12.83 2.04
N ARG A 214 -12.93 12.30 3.22
CA ARG A 214 -14.27 11.80 3.53
C ARG A 214 -15.37 12.86 3.47
N ASP A 215 -15.07 14.07 3.91
CA ASP A 215 -15.99 15.21 3.82
C ASP A 215 -16.32 15.59 2.37
N LYS A 216 -15.44 15.23 1.43
CA LYS A 216 -15.62 15.49 -0.01
C LYS A 216 -16.02 14.23 -0.80
N GLY A 217 -16.16 13.08 -0.13
CA GLY A 217 -16.55 11.82 -0.77
C GLY A 217 -15.55 11.30 -1.81
N LYS A 218 -14.25 11.59 -1.67
CA LYS A 218 -13.24 11.20 -2.67
C LYS A 218 -11.90 10.76 -2.08
N VAL A 219 -11.15 10.03 -2.91
CA VAL A 219 -9.75 9.65 -2.70
C VAL A 219 -8.89 10.45 -3.66
N VAL A 220 -7.86 11.12 -3.12
CA VAL A 220 -6.90 11.93 -3.88
C VAL A 220 -5.54 11.24 -3.86
N PHE A 221 -4.89 11.09 -5.01
CA PHE A 221 -3.60 10.41 -5.14
C PHE A 221 -2.46 11.41 -5.32
N SER A 222 -1.34 11.20 -4.61
CA SER A 222 -0.13 12.01 -4.77
C SER A 222 0.61 11.70 -6.08
N ALA A 223 0.22 10.63 -6.77
CA ALA A 223 0.82 10.19 -8.04
C ALA A 223 0.31 10.99 -9.26
N ASN A 224 -0.48 12.05 -9.05
CA ASN A 224 -1.12 12.84 -10.11
C ASN A 224 -1.99 11.99 -11.06
N THR A 225 -2.61 10.94 -10.51
CA THR A 225 -3.64 10.15 -11.18
C THR A 225 -5.03 10.72 -10.85
N PRO A 226 -6.06 10.44 -11.67
CA PRO A 226 -7.41 10.91 -11.39
C PRO A 226 -7.89 10.50 -9.99
N ASP A 227 -8.59 11.41 -9.32
CA ASP A 227 -9.29 11.12 -8.06
C ASP A 227 -10.30 9.98 -8.27
N ALA A 228 -10.57 9.23 -7.19
CA ALA A 228 -11.58 8.18 -7.18
C ALA A 228 -12.72 8.52 -6.20
N PRO A 229 -13.97 8.07 -6.44
CA PRO A 229 -15.03 8.17 -5.45
C PRO A 229 -14.68 7.35 -4.20
N LEU A 230 -14.94 7.92 -3.01
CA LEU A 230 -14.74 7.22 -1.75
C LEU A 230 -16.01 6.50 -1.32
N LEU A 231 -15.98 5.17 -1.33
CA LEU A 231 -17.10 4.34 -0.90
C LEU A 231 -17.13 4.21 0.63
N ALA A 232 -18.31 3.91 1.18
CA ALA A 232 -18.46 3.57 2.58
C ALA A 232 -17.63 2.32 2.94
N GLY A 233 -16.96 2.33 4.10
CA GLY A 233 -16.10 1.24 4.54
C GLY A 233 -14.82 1.04 3.70
N ALA A 234 -14.49 1.97 2.79
CA ALA A 234 -13.27 1.89 1.99
C ALA A 234 -12.01 1.79 2.85
N GLN A 235 -11.13 0.87 2.48
CA GLN A 235 -9.85 0.62 3.10
C GLN A 235 -8.71 0.91 2.12
N ASP A 236 -7.49 0.97 2.63
CA ASP A 236 -6.29 0.92 1.80
C ASP A 236 -5.69 -0.49 1.75
N ARG A 237 -4.66 -0.65 0.90
CA ARG A 237 -3.98 -1.94 0.65
C ARG A 237 -3.31 -2.56 1.88
N LEU A 238 -3.11 -1.82 2.97
CA LEU A 238 -2.61 -2.35 4.23
C LEU A 238 -3.74 -2.57 5.24
N SER A 239 -4.58 -1.55 5.47
CA SER A 239 -5.68 -1.62 6.44
C SER A 239 -6.76 -2.65 6.08
N VAL A 240 -6.93 -2.97 4.79
CA VAL A 240 -7.89 -4.00 4.32
C VAL A 240 -7.74 -5.33 5.10
N PHE A 241 -6.51 -5.77 5.38
CA PHE A 241 -6.28 -7.05 6.06
C PHE A 241 -6.61 -7.01 7.55
N LEU A 242 -6.35 -5.86 8.19
CA LEU A 242 -6.66 -5.62 9.60
C LEU A 242 -8.16 -5.43 9.80
N GLN A 243 -8.83 -4.75 8.86
CA GLN A 243 -10.27 -4.58 8.85
C GLN A 243 -10.99 -5.93 8.71
N LEU A 244 -10.54 -6.81 7.80
CA LEU A 244 -11.10 -8.16 7.67
C LEU A 244 -10.94 -8.96 8.98
N GLY A 245 -9.76 -8.88 9.60
CA GLY A 245 -9.52 -9.45 10.92
C GLY A 245 -10.52 -8.93 11.97
N ALA A 246 -10.70 -7.62 12.04
CA ALA A 246 -11.59 -7.00 13.01
C ALA A 246 -13.08 -7.31 12.77
N MET A 247 -13.51 -7.38 11.51
CA MET A 247 -14.86 -7.80 11.12
C MET A 247 -15.17 -9.20 11.63
N ILE A 248 -14.26 -10.14 11.35
CA ILE A 248 -14.43 -11.54 11.73
C ILE A 248 -14.33 -11.69 13.25
N ALA A 249 -13.39 -11.02 13.89
CA ALA A 249 -13.23 -11.06 15.35
C ALA A 249 -14.46 -10.54 16.10
N GLY A 250 -15.22 -9.60 15.52
CA GLY A 250 -16.40 -9.04 16.16
C GLY A 250 -17.62 -9.97 16.16
N ASP A 251 -17.76 -10.83 15.14
CA ASP A 251 -18.86 -11.81 15.05
C ASP A 251 -18.46 -13.01 14.15
N PRO A 252 -17.64 -13.95 14.62
CA PRO A 252 -17.12 -15.03 13.78
C PRO A 252 -18.22 -15.90 13.14
N ALA A 253 -19.33 -16.12 13.85
CA ALA A 253 -20.44 -16.95 13.39
C ALA A 253 -21.14 -16.36 12.15
N ARG A 254 -20.97 -15.07 11.89
CA ARG A 254 -21.51 -14.38 10.70
C ARG A 254 -20.74 -14.66 9.42
N TYR A 255 -19.55 -15.25 9.51
CA TYR A 255 -18.66 -15.46 8.36
C TYR A 255 -18.33 -16.94 8.13
N PRO A 256 -19.33 -17.81 7.87
CA PRO A 256 -19.06 -19.19 7.48
C PRO A 256 -18.31 -19.26 6.14
N ALA A 257 -17.74 -20.43 5.83
CA ALA A 257 -17.14 -20.69 4.53
C ALA A 257 -18.11 -20.38 3.37
N GLY A 258 -17.59 -19.81 2.30
CA GLY A 258 -18.37 -19.28 1.17
C GLY A 258 -18.84 -17.83 1.32
N THR A 259 -18.68 -17.22 2.51
CA THR A 259 -19.05 -15.81 2.70
C THR A 259 -18.20 -14.91 1.82
N ALA A 260 -18.86 -14.03 1.06
CA ALA A 260 -18.21 -13.08 0.18
C ALA A 260 -18.18 -11.68 0.83
N LEU A 261 -16.99 -11.09 0.92
CA LEU A 261 -16.74 -9.79 1.55
C LEU A 261 -16.22 -8.82 0.50
N SER A 262 -17.02 -7.81 0.18
CA SER A 262 -16.70 -6.78 -0.81
C SER A 262 -16.27 -5.48 -0.14
N MET A 263 -15.12 -4.94 -0.53
CA MET A 263 -14.57 -3.72 0.05
C MET A 263 -13.77 -2.92 -0.97
N GLN A 264 -14.01 -1.62 -1.06
CA GLN A 264 -13.12 -0.75 -1.83
C GLN A 264 -11.75 -0.77 -1.17
N THR A 265 -10.72 -1.09 -1.94
CA THR A 265 -9.33 -1.15 -1.53
C THR A 265 -8.53 -0.16 -2.37
N VAL A 266 -7.95 0.82 -1.68
CA VAL A 266 -7.23 1.95 -2.27
C VAL A 266 -5.73 1.66 -2.22
N GLY A 267 -5.09 1.69 -3.38
CA GLY A 267 -3.64 1.67 -3.53
C GLY A 267 -3.04 3.08 -3.63
N ALA A 268 -1.79 3.16 -4.06
CA ALA A 268 -1.09 4.44 -4.21
C ALA A 268 -1.54 5.27 -5.43
N ARG A 269 -2.28 4.65 -6.37
CA ARG A 269 -2.66 5.26 -7.66
C ARG A 269 -4.09 5.00 -8.10
N GLU A 270 -4.75 4.01 -7.49
CA GLU A 270 -6.03 3.47 -7.94
C GLU A 270 -6.87 3.04 -6.74
N ALA A 271 -8.18 2.93 -6.95
CA ALA A 271 -9.13 2.39 -5.98
C ALA A 271 -10.03 1.38 -6.68
N ASP A 272 -9.98 0.12 -6.23
CA ASP A 272 -10.75 -0.98 -6.81
C ASP A 272 -11.64 -1.63 -5.75
N VAL A 273 -12.73 -2.28 -6.16
CA VAL A 273 -13.51 -3.12 -5.25
C VAL A 273 -12.89 -4.52 -5.20
N TRP A 274 -12.42 -4.92 -4.02
CA TRP A 274 -11.89 -6.25 -3.76
C TRP A 274 -12.99 -7.14 -3.20
N LEU A 275 -13.09 -8.36 -3.73
CA LEU A 275 -14.02 -9.39 -3.26
C LEU A 275 -13.21 -10.55 -2.66
N PHE A 276 -13.30 -10.72 -1.35
CA PHE A 276 -12.73 -11.85 -0.63
C PHE A 276 -13.79 -12.92 -0.41
N THR A 277 -13.38 -14.19 -0.44
CA THR A 277 -14.22 -15.32 -0.07
C THR A 277 -13.58 -16.01 1.13
N VAL A 278 -14.38 -16.31 2.15
CA VAL A 278 -13.95 -17.13 3.28
C VAL A 278 -13.91 -18.59 2.82
N GLU A 279 -12.75 -19.25 2.90
CA GLU A 279 -12.61 -20.65 2.49
C GLU A 279 -12.83 -21.63 3.67
N GLY A 280 -12.50 -21.20 4.89
CA GLY A 280 -12.62 -22.02 6.11
C GLY A 280 -11.34 -22.02 6.95
N GLU A 281 -11.39 -22.64 8.13
CA GLU A 281 -10.22 -22.80 8.99
C GLU A 281 -9.38 -23.99 8.56
N GLU A 282 -8.07 -23.79 8.49
CA GLU A 282 -7.10 -24.86 8.24
C GLU A 282 -5.91 -24.78 9.21
N PRO A 283 -5.29 -25.91 9.58
CA PRO A 283 -4.06 -25.89 10.36
C PRO A 283 -2.90 -25.35 9.51
N LEU A 284 -2.22 -24.31 10.01
CA LEU A 284 -1.00 -23.79 9.42
C LEU A 284 0.23 -24.18 10.23
N SER A 285 1.28 -24.60 9.53
CA SER A 285 2.63 -24.72 10.10
C SER A 285 3.43 -23.47 9.73
N LEU A 286 3.67 -22.59 10.69
CA LEU A 286 4.39 -21.32 10.52
C LEU A 286 5.71 -21.35 11.30
N PRO A 287 6.68 -20.46 10.99
CA PRO A 287 7.86 -20.27 11.83
C PRO A 287 7.55 -19.93 13.30
N ALA A 288 6.40 -19.32 13.58
CA ALA A 288 5.90 -19.05 14.93
C ALA A 288 5.22 -20.26 15.62
N GLY A 289 5.13 -21.42 14.95
CA GLY A 289 4.47 -22.62 15.44
C GLY A 289 3.24 -23.02 14.62
N THR A 290 2.59 -24.12 15.04
CA THR A 290 1.37 -24.63 14.41
C THR A 290 0.13 -24.00 15.05
N MET A 291 -0.81 -23.52 14.23
CA MET A 291 -2.07 -22.94 14.70
C MET A 291 -3.19 -23.08 13.65
N PRO A 292 -4.46 -23.20 14.06
CA PRO A 292 -5.57 -23.02 13.13
C PRO A 292 -5.62 -21.57 12.64
N ALA A 293 -5.92 -21.38 11.36
CA ALA A 293 -6.15 -20.07 10.79
C ALA A 293 -7.28 -20.10 9.76
N LEU A 294 -8.15 -19.10 9.83
CA LEU A 294 -9.21 -18.88 8.87
C LEU A 294 -8.62 -18.29 7.59
N LYS A 295 -8.83 -18.97 6.47
CA LYS A 295 -8.35 -18.55 5.16
C LYS A 295 -9.39 -17.71 4.42
N LEU A 296 -8.94 -16.58 3.87
CA LEU A 296 -9.68 -15.72 2.96
C LEU A 296 -8.92 -15.59 1.64
N VAL A 297 -9.64 -15.64 0.53
CA VAL A 297 -9.05 -15.55 -0.81
C VAL A 297 -9.74 -14.47 -1.65
N ARG A 298 -8.93 -13.60 -2.26
CA ARG A 298 -9.35 -12.77 -3.38
C ARG A 298 -8.75 -13.36 -4.65
N SER A 299 -9.59 -13.98 -5.47
CA SER A 299 -9.20 -14.48 -6.79
C SER A 299 -9.12 -13.35 -7.82
N PRO A 300 -8.20 -13.41 -8.79
CA PRO A 300 -8.19 -12.50 -9.94
C PRO A 300 -9.52 -12.56 -10.69
N ARG A 301 -10.09 -11.40 -11.05
CA ARG A 301 -11.33 -11.31 -11.84
C ARG A 301 -11.11 -10.72 -13.23
N ARG A 302 -10.02 -9.97 -13.41
CA ARG A 302 -9.58 -9.37 -14.65
C ARG A 302 -8.16 -9.81 -14.98
N GLU A 303 -7.78 -9.66 -16.24
CA GLU A 303 -6.37 -9.70 -16.62
C GLU A 303 -5.62 -8.65 -15.78
N PHE A 304 -4.41 -8.99 -15.32
CA PHE A 304 -3.58 -8.18 -14.42
C PHE A 304 -4.02 -8.06 -12.95
N ASP A 305 -5.13 -8.67 -12.53
CA ASP A 305 -5.45 -8.76 -11.11
C ASP A 305 -4.45 -9.68 -10.38
N GLN A 306 -3.99 -9.24 -9.22
CA GLN A 306 -3.25 -10.09 -8.29
C GLN A 306 -4.17 -11.09 -7.57
N LYS A 307 -3.66 -12.25 -7.17
CA LYS A 307 -4.33 -13.13 -6.19
C LYS A 307 -3.87 -12.74 -4.78
N VAL A 308 -4.80 -12.70 -3.84
CA VAL A 308 -4.49 -12.53 -2.41
C VAL A 308 -5.00 -13.72 -1.64
N GLU A 309 -4.14 -14.31 -0.81
CA GLU A 309 -4.51 -15.33 0.16
C GLU A 309 -4.08 -14.84 1.54
N LEU A 310 -5.05 -14.72 2.43
CA LEU A 310 -4.91 -14.17 3.78
C LEU A 310 -5.31 -15.24 4.79
N TRP A 311 -4.52 -15.41 5.83
CA TRP A 311 -4.85 -16.28 6.95
C TRP A 311 -4.86 -15.51 8.26
N LEU A 312 -5.94 -15.68 9.00
CA LEU A 312 -6.20 -15.00 10.27
C LEU A 312 -6.29 -16.03 11.39
N ALA A 313 -5.50 -15.89 12.46
CA ALA A 313 -5.51 -16.87 13.55
C ALA A 313 -6.50 -16.46 14.67
N PRO A 314 -7.54 -17.27 14.97
CA PRO A 314 -8.47 -16.97 16.07
C PRO A 314 -7.77 -16.83 17.42
N SER A 315 -6.74 -17.65 17.67
CA SER A 315 -5.93 -17.61 18.90
C SER A 315 -5.14 -16.31 19.10
N LEU A 316 -4.98 -15.51 18.05
CA LEU A 316 -4.32 -14.21 18.07
C LEU A 316 -5.31 -13.07 17.77
N GLY A 317 -6.60 -13.26 18.06
CA GLY A 317 -7.62 -12.23 17.83
C GLY A 317 -7.83 -11.91 16.35
N TYR A 318 -7.68 -12.92 15.48
CA TYR A 318 -7.76 -12.79 14.02
C TYR A 318 -6.72 -11.83 13.42
N LEU A 319 -5.53 -11.75 14.01
CA LEU A 319 -4.38 -11.08 13.39
C LEU A 319 -3.91 -11.84 12.12
N PRO A 320 -3.34 -11.13 11.12
CA PRO A 320 -2.82 -11.75 9.90
C PRO A 320 -1.55 -12.54 10.19
N VAL A 321 -1.66 -13.87 10.15
CA VAL A 321 -0.53 -14.79 10.43
C VAL A 321 0.14 -15.30 9.15
N ARG A 322 -0.54 -15.21 8.01
CA ARG A 322 0.06 -15.43 6.70
C ARG A 322 -0.61 -14.54 5.66
N LEU A 323 0.19 -14.00 4.75
CA LEU A 323 -0.31 -13.22 3.62
C LEU A 323 0.52 -13.59 2.38
N LYS A 324 -0.13 -14.23 1.41
CA LYS A 324 0.46 -14.54 0.11
C LYS A 324 -0.16 -13.68 -0.98
N LEU A 325 0.69 -12.89 -1.63
CA LEU A 325 0.34 -12.06 -2.78
C LEU A 325 0.97 -12.68 -4.02
N THR A 326 0.16 -13.02 -5.02
CA THR A 326 0.65 -13.52 -6.32
C THR A 326 0.24 -12.53 -7.41
N GLN A 327 1.20 -12.00 -8.13
CA GLN A 327 0.99 -11.09 -9.25
C GLN A 327 0.48 -11.85 -10.48
N SER A 328 -0.06 -11.13 -11.45
CA SER A 328 -0.56 -11.71 -12.71
C SER A 328 0.51 -12.43 -13.54
N ASN A 329 1.78 -12.05 -13.38
CA ASN A 329 2.93 -12.68 -14.03
C ASN A 329 3.45 -13.93 -13.29
N GLY A 330 2.82 -14.32 -12.18
CA GLY A 330 3.23 -15.46 -11.34
C GLY A 330 4.24 -15.12 -10.24
N ASP A 331 4.85 -13.93 -10.24
CA ASP A 331 5.71 -13.49 -9.14
C ASP A 331 4.90 -13.45 -7.84
N PHE A 332 5.49 -13.87 -6.73
CA PHE A 332 4.78 -13.90 -5.45
C PHE A 332 5.64 -13.50 -4.26
N ALA A 333 4.95 -13.12 -3.19
CA ALA A 333 5.51 -12.93 -1.85
C ALA A 333 4.59 -13.63 -0.85
N ASP A 334 5.12 -14.59 -0.11
CA ASP A 334 4.44 -15.35 0.94
C ASP A 334 5.05 -14.98 2.30
N GLN A 335 4.33 -14.13 3.04
CA GLN A 335 4.70 -13.66 4.36
C GLN A 335 4.12 -14.61 5.40
N GLN A 336 4.97 -15.24 6.21
CA GLN A 336 4.59 -16.21 7.24
C GLN A 336 5.04 -15.75 8.61
N LEU A 337 4.13 -15.80 9.59
CA LEU A 337 4.37 -15.31 10.95
C LEU A 337 5.58 -16.00 11.59
N ARG A 338 6.44 -15.20 12.19
CA ARG A 338 7.66 -15.64 12.88
C ARG A 338 7.67 -15.22 14.35
N SER A 339 7.18 -14.02 14.66
CA SER A 339 7.11 -13.55 16.05
C SER A 339 5.90 -12.64 16.27
N VAL A 340 5.40 -12.66 17.51
CA VAL A 340 4.37 -11.76 18.03
C VAL A 340 4.97 -11.09 19.26
N GLU A 341 5.12 -9.79 19.20
CA GLU A 341 5.81 -9.00 20.22
C GLU A 341 4.94 -7.82 20.65
N LYS A 342 5.17 -7.32 21.85
CA LYS A 342 4.63 -6.02 22.25
C LYS A 342 5.24 -4.93 21.37
N PRO A 343 4.46 -3.89 21.02
CA PRO A 343 4.90 -2.82 20.12
C PRO A 343 6.14 -2.07 20.61
#